data_AF-A0A9D6L618-F1
#
_entry.id   AF-A0A9D6L618-F1
#
_cell.length_a   1.000
_cell.length_b   1.000
_cell.length_c   1.000
_cell.angle_alpha   90.00
_cell.angle_beta   90.00
_cell.angle_gamma   90.00
#
_symmetry.space_group_name_H-M   'P 1'
#
loop_
_entity.id
_entity.type
_entity.pdbx_description
1 polymer ?
#
loop_
_entity_poly.entity_id
_entity_poly.type
_entity_poly.pdbx_seq_one_letter_code
_entity_poly.pdbx_strand_id
1 'polypeptide(L)'
;MSDHYDVVLKKEVADERTLCGHVDSSARGVPEWEWGANYPGGAVQGKVMDDTMAASMTLRARIGHPCGADFIAAPFLKAHPEYSWQAPILRDMKAGPWTTFQAGQKPAK
;
A
#
# COMPACT_ATOMS: atom_id res chain seq x y z
N MET A 1 -1.79 -0.06 -11.77
CA MET A 1 -2.56 -1.02 -10.94
C MET A 1 -2.85 -0.37 -9.62
N SER A 2 -3.74 0.61 -9.70
CA SER A 2 -4.21 1.41 -8.59
C SER A 2 -5.34 2.22 -9.20
N ASP A 3 -6.44 2.31 -8.50
CA ASP A 3 -7.45 3.33 -8.70
C ASP A 3 -7.74 3.93 -7.34
N HIS A 4 -8.36 5.10 -7.34
CA HIS A 4 -8.88 5.75 -6.16
C HIS A 4 -10.36 6.09 -6.34
N TYR A 5 -11.12 5.34 -7.15
CA TYR A 5 -12.54 5.65 -7.35
C TYR A 5 -13.40 4.89 -6.33
N ASP A 6 -13.81 5.54 -5.25
CA ASP A 6 -14.77 4.96 -4.31
C ASP A 6 -16.17 4.96 -4.95
N VAL A 7 -16.67 3.78 -5.29
CA VAL A 7 -17.98 3.58 -5.90
C VAL A 7 -19.16 3.91 -4.97
N VAL A 8 -18.95 3.89 -3.66
CA VAL A 8 -19.95 4.24 -2.64
C VAL A 8 -20.10 5.75 -2.56
N LEU A 9 -18.97 6.47 -2.46
CA LEU A 9 -18.94 7.93 -2.43
C LEU A 9 -19.08 8.58 -3.82
N LYS A 10 -18.86 7.80 -4.88
CA LYS A 10 -18.81 8.21 -6.29
C LYS A 10 -17.80 9.33 -6.54
N LYS A 11 -16.62 9.22 -5.93
CA LYS A 11 -15.56 10.24 -5.96
C LYS A 11 -14.19 9.61 -6.10
N GLU A 12 -13.28 10.36 -6.69
CA GLU A 12 -11.85 10.03 -6.67
C GLU A 12 -11.27 10.43 -5.32
N VAL A 13 -11.02 9.46 -4.46
CA VAL A 13 -10.43 9.62 -3.13
C VAL A 13 -9.66 8.36 -2.76
N ALA A 14 -8.43 8.53 -2.30
CA ALA A 14 -7.61 7.43 -1.83
C ALA A 14 -8.07 7.02 -0.41
N ASP A 15 -8.92 5.99 -0.34
CA ASP A 15 -9.45 5.44 0.92
C ASP A 15 -9.41 3.90 0.94
N GLU A 16 -10.06 3.30 1.94
CA GLU A 16 -10.07 1.85 2.18
C GLU A 16 -10.88 1.03 1.15
N ARG A 17 -11.70 1.67 0.31
CA ARG A 17 -12.63 1.01 -0.63
C ARG A 17 -12.12 0.97 -2.06
N THR A 18 -10.91 1.44 -2.27
CA THR A 18 -10.29 1.53 -3.60
C THR A 18 -9.26 0.42 -3.81
N LEU A 19 -8.91 0.12 -5.06
CA LEU A 19 -7.92 -0.94 -5.35
C LEU A 19 -6.56 -0.65 -4.70
N CYS A 20 -6.18 0.62 -4.63
CA CYS A 20 -5.02 1.06 -3.87
C CYS A 20 -5.49 1.48 -2.46
N GLY A 21 -5.90 0.51 -1.65
CA GLY A 21 -6.43 0.79 -0.32
C GLY A 21 -5.50 1.67 0.52
N HIS A 22 -6.05 2.79 0.99
CA HIS A 22 -5.41 3.81 1.82
C HIS A 22 -6.18 3.97 3.14
N VAL A 23 -6.09 2.98 4.03
CA VAL A 23 -6.79 3.08 5.33
C VAL A 23 -6.17 4.15 6.20
N ASP A 24 -4.87 4.40 6.02
CA ASP A 24 -4.08 5.46 6.65
C ASP A 24 -4.62 6.88 6.37
N SER A 25 -5.46 7.03 5.34
CA SER A 25 -6.10 8.28 4.94
C SER A 25 -7.63 8.24 5.06
N SER A 26 -8.19 7.13 5.56
CA SER A 26 -9.64 6.93 5.65
C SER A 26 -10.20 7.35 7.00
N ALA A 27 -11.12 8.32 7.01
CA ALA A 27 -11.85 8.69 8.22
C ALA A 27 -12.82 7.61 8.72
N ARG A 28 -13.14 6.59 7.90
CA ARG A 28 -13.99 5.45 8.30
C ARG A 28 -13.18 4.33 8.94
N GLY A 29 -11.96 4.07 8.45
CA GLY A 29 -11.24 2.85 8.79
C GLY A 29 -11.86 1.60 8.16
N VAL A 30 -11.58 0.43 8.72
CA VAL A 30 -12.18 -0.86 8.34
C VAL A 30 -12.75 -1.54 9.59
N PRO A 31 -14.00 -1.23 9.99
CA PRO A 31 -14.62 -1.77 11.20
C PRO A 31 -14.63 -3.30 11.24
N GLU A 32 -14.75 -3.95 10.08
CA GLU A 32 -14.75 -5.41 9.94
C GLU A 32 -13.42 -6.05 10.41
N TRP A 33 -12.34 -5.26 10.48
CA TRP A 33 -11.02 -5.66 10.96
C TRP A 33 -10.63 -4.97 12.26
N GLU A 34 -11.57 -4.29 12.91
CA GLU A 34 -11.32 -3.45 14.10
C GLU A 34 -10.30 -2.33 13.82
N TRP A 35 -10.17 -1.92 12.55
CA TRP A 35 -9.32 -0.80 12.16
C TRP A 35 -10.11 0.48 12.25
N GLY A 36 -9.75 1.32 13.21
CA GLY A 36 -10.34 2.65 13.39
C GLY A 36 -10.01 3.61 12.24
N ALA A 37 -10.49 4.84 12.36
CA ALA A 37 -10.18 5.92 11.43
C ALA A 37 -8.65 6.10 11.30
N ASN A 38 -8.17 6.29 10.08
CA ASN A 38 -6.76 6.49 9.72
C ASN A 38 -5.85 5.36 10.21
N TYR A 39 -6.33 4.12 10.34
CA TYR A 39 -5.46 3.01 10.76
C TYR A 39 -4.28 2.85 9.79
N PRO A 40 -3.02 2.66 10.27
CA PRO A 40 -1.83 2.58 9.43
C PRO A 40 -1.74 1.25 8.66
N GLY A 41 -2.69 1.03 7.76
CA GLY A 41 -2.84 -0.18 6.95
C GLY A 41 -3.36 0.15 5.56
N GLY A 42 -3.25 -0.83 4.66
CA GLY A 42 -3.65 -0.64 3.27
C GLY A 42 -2.79 -1.47 2.32
N ALA A 43 -2.81 -1.10 1.05
CA ALA A 43 -2.03 -1.76 0.02
C ALA A 43 -0.53 -1.40 0.14
N VAL A 44 0.32 -2.36 0.47
CA VAL A 44 1.76 -2.13 0.71
C VAL A 44 2.66 -2.47 -0.48
N GLN A 45 2.09 -3.03 -1.55
CA GLN A 45 2.82 -3.47 -2.72
C GLN A 45 1.90 -3.79 -3.89
N GLY A 46 2.43 -3.78 -5.11
CA GLY A 46 1.77 -4.30 -6.31
C GLY A 46 2.63 -5.34 -7.01
N LYS A 47 2.02 -6.37 -7.62
CA LYS A 47 2.69 -7.34 -8.50
C LYS A 47 1.82 -7.64 -9.72
N VAL A 48 2.45 -7.79 -10.88
CA VAL A 48 1.78 -8.14 -12.13
C VAL A 48 2.63 -9.03 -13.00
N MET A 49 1.93 -9.85 -13.76
CA MET A 49 2.49 -10.85 -14.65
C MET A 49 1.46 -11.07 -15.76
N ASP A 50 1.90 -11.03 -17.01
CA ASP A 50 1.15 -11.53 -18.16
C ASP A 50 1.56 -12.98 -18.48
N ASP A 51 0.99 -13.54 -19.54
CA ASP A 51 1.27 -14.91 -19.99
C ASP A 51 2.75 -15.14 -20.36
N THR A 52 3.36 -14.16 -21.03
CA THR A 52 4.77 -14.19 -21.44
C THR A 52 5.70 -14.17 -20.23
N MET A 53 5.38 -13.33 -19.25
CA MET A 53 6.10 -13.21 -18.00
C MET A 53 5.97 -14.49 -17.16
N ALA A 54 4.79 -15.09 -17.11
CA ALA A 54 4.54 -16.37 -16.43
C ALA A 54 5.35 -17.51 -17.04
N ALA A 55 5.36 -17.63 -18.38
CA ALA A 55 6.16 -18.63 -19.08
C ALA A 55 7.67 -18.48 -18.80
N SER A 56 8.12 -17.25 -18.54
CA SER A 56 9.51 -16.91 -18.25
C SER A 56 9.84 -16.84 -16.75
N MET A 57 8.87 -17.14 -15.87
CA MET A 57 8.99 -17.02 -14.41
C MET A 57 9.48 -15.63 -13.96
N THR A 58 8.87 -14.60 -14.53
CA THR A 58 9.13 -13.19 -14.22
C THR A 58 7.88 -12.48 -13.73
N LEU A 59 8.04 -11.40 -12.98
CA LEU A 59 6.95 -10.51 -12.56
C LEU A 59 7.45 -9.07 -12.44
N ARG A 60 6.55 -8.10 -12.56
CA ARG A 60 6.84 -6.70 -12.21
C ARG A 60 6.24 -6.43 -10.85
N ALA A 61 7.03 -5.93 -9.92
CA ALA A 61 6.57 -5.57 -8.59
C ALA A 61 7.04 -4.18 -8.19
N ARG A 62 6.28 -3.56 -7.29
CA ARG A 62 6.67 -2.34 -6.56
C ARG A 62 6.36 -2.50 -5.08
N ILE A 63 7.17 -1.88 -4.24
CA ILE A 63 6.91 -1.68 -2.81
C ILE A 63 6.21 -0.34 -2.60
N GLY A 64 5.45 -0.21 -1.51
CA GLY A 64 4.63 0.95 -1.19
C GLY A 64 3.27 0.90 -1.86
N HIS A 65 2.46 1.94 -1.62
CA HIS A 65 1.14 2.05 -2.22
C HIS A 65 1.25 1.91 -3.75
N PRO A 66 0.49 1.00 -4.38
CA PRO A 66 0.55 0.77 -5.81
C PRO A 66 0.33 2.02 -6.69
N CYS A 67 -0.24 3.09 -6.14
CA CYS A 67 -0.42 4.39 -6.79
C CYS A 67 0.85 5.26 -6.86
N GLY A 68 1.82 5.09 -5.96
CA GLY A 68 2.95 6.04 -5.88
C GLY A 68 3.20 6.65 -4.51
N ALA A 69 2.20 6.65 -3.64
CA ALA A 69 2.26 7.39 -2.38
C ALA A 69 3.18 6.72 -1.35
N ASP A 70 3.92 7.57 -0.65
CA ASP A 70 4.71 7.19 0.51
C ASP A 70 3.83 7.16 1.76
N PHE A 71 4.14 6.25 2.67
CA PHE A 71 3.70 6.31 4.06
C PHE A 71 4.91 6.60 4.95
N ILE A 72 4.89 7.68 5.71
CA ILE A 72 5.98 8.07 6.62
C ILE A 72 5.46 8.00 8.05
N ALA A 73 6.07 7.15 8.88
CA ALA A 73 5.53 6.78 10.18
C ALA A 73 5.54 7.94 11.18
N ALA A 74 6.62 8.72 11.22
CA ALA A 74 6.76 9.83 12.17
C ALA A 74 5.68 10.93 12.01
N PRO A 75 5.41 11.52 10.83
CA PRO A 75 4.34 12.49 10.66
C PRO A 75 2.96 11.86 10.84
N PHE A 76 2.77 10.60 10.44
CA PHE A 76 1.51 9.89 10.66
C PHE A 76 1.20 9.75 12.15
N LEU A 77 2.14 9.26 12.97
CA LEU A 77 1.94 9.09 14.42
C LEU A 77 1.80 10.44 15.15
N LYS A 78 2.38 11.51 14.61
CA LYS A 78 2.15 12.87 15.11
C LYS A 78 0.71 13.34 14.86
N ALA A 79 0.12 12.98 13.73
CA ALA A 79 -1.26 13.30 13.39
C ALA A 79 -2.28 12.37 14.08
N HIS A 80 -1.88 11.11 14.34
CA HIS A 80 -2.71 10.04 14.90
C HIS A 80 -2.07 9.41 16.14
N PRO A 81 -2.02 10.15 17.27
CA PRO A 81 -1.36 9.68 18.49
C PRO A 81 -2.00 8.41 19.09
N GLU A 82 -3.26 8.11 18.77
CA GLU A 82 -3.96 6.87 19.13
C GLU A 82 -3.23 5.60 18.64
N TYR A 83 -2.40 5.70 17.60
CA TYR A 83 -1.60 4.60 17.08
C TYR A 83 -0.13 4.62 17.54
N SER A 84 0.26 5.53 18.45
CA SER A 84 1.65 5.68 18.92
C SER A 84 2.23 4.41 19.54
N TRP A 85 1.39 3.52 20.07
CA TRP A 85 1.83 2.23 20.58
C TRP A 85 2.49 1.35 19.51
N GLN A 86 2.24 1.61 18.23
CA GLN A 86 2.88 0.92 17.11
C GLN A 86 4.28 1.47 16.76
N ALA A 87 4.70 2.59 17.34
CA ALA A 87 6.00 3.21 17.03
C ALA A 87 7.22 2.26 17.03
N PRO A 88 7.31 1.22 17.90
CA PRO A 88 8.43 0.27 17.87
C PRO A 88 8.47 -0.62 16.62
N ILE A 89 7.34 -0.79 15.91
CA ILE A 89 7.19 -1.73 14.79
C ILE A 89 6.77 -1.06 13.48
N LEU A 90 6.16 0.12 13.54
CA LEU A 90 5.68 0.87 12.39
C LEU A 90 6.87 1.54 11.68
N ARG A 91 7.04 1.23 10.40
CA ARG A 91 8.18 1.69 9.59
C ARG A 91 7.68 2.58 8.46
N ASP A 92 8.56 3.46 8.00
CA ASP A 92 8.36 4.17 6.74
C ASP A 92 8.22 3.16 5.60
N MET A 93 7.27 3.42 4.71
CA MET A 93 7.04 2.68 3.49
C MET A 93 7.10 3.66 2.32
N LYS A 94 8.32 3.89 1.84
CA LYS A 94 8.56 4.70 0.64
C LYS A 94 8.27 3.89 -0.61
N ALA A 95 7.51 4.45 -1.53
CA ALA A 95 7.10 3.78 -2.74
C ALA A 95 8.29 3.68 -3.71
N GLY A 96 8.67 2.46 -4.05
CA GLY A 96 9.73 2.20 -5.02
C GLY A 96 9.22 2.25 -6.47
N PRO A 97 10.13 2.30 -7.46
CA PRO A 97 9.76 2.12 -8.85
C PRO A 97 9.23 0.71 -9.09
N TRP A 98 8.52 0.52 -10.20
CA TRP A 98 8.21 -0.83 -10.70
C TRP A 98 9.50 -1.51 -11.19
N THR A 99 9.79 -2.69 -10.64
CA THR A 99 10.99 -3.48 -10.94
C THR A 99 10.59 -4.87 -11.43
N THR A 100 11.28 -5.37 -12.45
CA THR A 100 11.12 -6.75 -12.91
C THR A 100 11.96 -7.68 -12.05
N PHE A 101 11.35 -8.76 -11.57
CA PHE A 101 11.97 -9.84 -10.84
C PHE A 101 11.90 -11.13 -11.65
N GLN A 102 12.92 -11.97 -11.54
CA GLN A 102 12.98 -13.27 -12.21
C GLN A 102 13.30 -14.38 -11.20
N ALA A 103 12.71 -15.56 -11.38
CA ALA A 103 13.05 -16.73 -10.58
C ALA A 103 14.56 -17.05 -10.65
N GLY A 104 15.18 -17.30 -9.50
CA GLY A 104 16.62 -17.55 -9.40
C GLY A 104 17.51 -16.30 -9.45
N GLN A 105 16.93 -15.10 -9.57
CA GLN A 105 17.67 -13.85 -9.49
C GLN A 105 18.38 -13.74 -8.13
N LYS A 106 19.70 -13.47 -8.18
CA LYS A 106 20.48 -13.17 -6.97
C LYS A 106 20.23 -11.72 -6.54
N PRO A 107 20.25 -11.42 -5.24
CA PRO A 107 20.22 -10.04 -4.76
C PRO A 107 21.31 -9.21 -5.44
N ALA A 108 20.99 -7.97 -5.81
CA ALA A 108 22.04 -7.01 -6.15
C ALA A 108 22.97 -6.86 -4.94
N LYS A 109 24.28 -6.88 -5.20
CA LYS A 109 25.31 -6.67 -4.16
C LYS A 109 25.27 -5.24 -3.63
#